data_AF-A0A3D8PSZ9-F1
#
_entry.id   AF-A0A3D8PSZ9-F1
#
_cell.length_a   1.000
_cell.length_b   1.000
_cell.length_c   1.000
_cell.angle_alpha   90.00
_cell.angle_beta   90.00
_cell.angle_gamma   90.00
#
_symmetry.space_group_name_H-M   'P 1'
#
loop_
_entity.id
_entity.type
_entity.pdbx_description
1 polymer ?
#
loop_
_entity_poly.entity_id
_entity_poly.type
_entity_poly.pdbx_seq_one_letter_code
_entity_poly.pdbx_strand_id
1 'polypeptide(L)'
;MEKIKDERLKLKNLKNIRIAYVIQTLGIIAILGYDFVTKGINGMTDNPLWFVFIITTIVTAYLSMNISVDHEGEKKDPKKGLKIHLIVLVSICVTSAILLPLIDEFNIINVLLIPGIFFVCGLAPILYLYRLRKKKNEDTE
;
A
#
# COMPACT_ATOMS: atom_id res chain seq x y z
N MET A 1 -21.45 13.93 -22.36
CA MET A 1 -21.74 13.19 -21.12
C MET A 1 -22.55 14.08 -20.21
N GLU A 2 -23.79 13.72 -19.90
CA GLU A 2 -24.62 14.48 -18.97
C GLU A 2 -24.09 14.29 -17.54
N LYS A 3 -23.89 15.38 -16.81
CA LYS A 3 -23.46 15.30 -15.41
C LYS A 3 -24.63 14.81 -14.58
N ILE A 4 -24.47 13.66 -13.93
CA ILE A 4 -25.46 13.13 -12.98
C ILE A 4 -25.56 14.11 -11.80
N LYS A 5 -26.70 14.80 -11.68
CA LYS A 5 -26.94 15.77 -10.60
C LYS A 5 -27.53 15.12 -9.34
N ASP A 6 -28.37 14.10 -9.51
CA ASP A 6 -29.07 13.40 -8.42
C ASP A 6 -28.11 12.55 -7.56
N GLU A 7 -28.18 12.74 -6.25
CA GLU A 7 -27.37 12.02 -5.25
C GLU A 7 -27.64 10.52 -5.23
N ARG A 8 -28.89 10.09 -5.44
CA ARG A 8 -29.26 8.67 -5.46
C ARG A 8 -28.59 7.94 -6.62
N LEU A 9 -28.57 8.59 -7.79
CA LEU A 9 -27.90 8.10 -8.98
C LEU A 9 -26.37 8.12 -8.83
N LYS A 10 -25.79 9.12 -8.15
CA LYS A 10 -24.35 9.12 -7.81
C LYS A 10 -23.98 7.94 -6.91
N LEU A 11 -24.76 7.66 -5.87
CA LEU A 11 -24.51 6.53 -4.98
C LEU A 11 -24.59 5.19 -5.74
N LYS A 12 -25.57 5.04 -6.62
CA LYS A 12 -25.69 3.84 -7.48
C LYS A 12 -24.48 3.72 -8.42
N ASN A 13 -24.02 4.81 -9.01
CA ASN A 13 -22.84 4.82 -9.86
C ASN A 13 -21.57 4.42 -9.08
N LEU A 14 -21.38 4.93 -7.86
CA LEU A 14 -20.26 4.53 -6.99
C LEU A 14 -20.29 3.04 -6.65
N LYS A 15 -21.47 2.47 -6.39
CA LYS A 15 -21.64 1.02 -6.20
C LYS A 15 -21.27 0.23 -7.46
N ASN A 16 -21.67 0.70 -8.63
CA ASN A 16 -21.32 0.06 -9.90
C ASN A 16 -19.80 0.11 -10.16
N ILE A 17 -19.16 1.26 -9.94
CA ILE A 17 -17.71 1.42 -10.04
C ILE A 17 -17.00 0.47 -9.07
N ARG A 18 -17.51 0.33 -7.84
CA ARG A 18 -16.96 -0.63 -6.86
C ARG A 18 -17.01 -2.07 -7.37
N ILE A 19 -18.14 -2.50 -7.93
CA ILE A 19 -18.28 -3.85 -8.49
C ILE A 19 -17.31 -4.05 -9.66
N ALA A 20 -17.27 -3.10 -10.59
CA ALA A 20 -16.35 -3.14 -11.73
C ALA A 20 -14.89 -3.20 -11.29
N TYR A 21 -14.50 -2.40 -10.29
CA TYR A 21 -13.16 -2.40 -9.71
C TYR A 21 -12.80 -3.75 -9.09
N VAL A 22 -13.72 -4.38 -8.36
CA VAL A 22 -13.50 -5.72 -7.78
C VAL A 22 -13.31 -6.75 -8.90
N ILE A 23 -14.16 -6.76 -9.91
CA ILE A 23 -14.04 -7.69 -11.05
C ILE A 23 -12.72 -7.48 -11.79
N GLN A 24 -12.35 -6.22 -12.05
CA GLN A 24 -11.09 -5.88 -12.72
C GLN A 24 -9.89 -6.34 -11.89
N THR A 25 -9.92 -6.10 -10.58
CA THR A 25 -8.84 -6.52 -9.67
C THR A 25 -8.71 -8.04 -9.65
N LEU A 26 -9.81 -8.78 -9.57
CA LEU A 26 -9.79 -10.25 -9.64
C LEU A 26 -9.29 -10.75 -11.00
N GLY A 27 -9.70 -10.12 -12.10
CA GLY A 27 -9.22 -10.47 -13.43
C GLY A 27 -7.70 -10.26 -13.58
N ILE A 28 -7.19 -9.14 -13.07
CA ILE A 28 -5.75 -8.86 -13.04
C ILE A 28 -5.02 -9.92 -12.20
N ILE A 29 -5.51 -10.22 -10.99
CA ILE A 29 -4.90 -11.24 -10.12
C ILE A 29 -4.92 -12.62 -10.79
N ALA A 30 -5.99 -12.99 -11.50
CA ALA A 30 -6.07 -14.26 -12.20
C ALA A 30 -5.04 -14.36 -13.34
N ILE A 31 -4.89 -13.31 -14.14
CA ILE A 31 -3.90 -13.27 -15.24
C ILE A 31 -2.48 -13.34 -14.67
N LEU A 32 -2.15 -12.51 -13.68
CA LEU A 32 -0.83 -12.49 -13.06
C LEU A 32 -0.54 -13.81 -12.32
N GLY A 33 -1.53 -14.37 -11.64
CA GLY A 33 -1.42 -15.68 -10.98
C GLY A 33 -1.17 -16.82 -11.97
N TYR A 34 -1.80 -16.77 -13.15
CA TYR A 34 -1.52 -17.71 -14.23
C TYR A 34 -0.08 -17.56 -14.76
N ASP A 35 0.38 -16.34 -15.01
CA ASP A 35 1.76 -16.07 -15.43
C ASP A 35 2.77 -16.52 -14.35
N PHE A 36 2.46 -16.33 -13.07
CA PHE A 36 3.29 -16.80 -11.96
C PHE A 36 3.45 -18.33 -11.95
N VAL A 37 2.36 -19.08 -12.13
CA VAL A 37 2.40 -20.55 -12.13
C VAL A 37 3.09 -21.11 -13.38
N THR A 38 2.91 -20.45 -14.54
CA THR A 38 3.40 -20.98 -15.82
C THR A 38 4.80 -20.50 -16.20
N LYS A 39 5.16 -19.26 -15.86
CA LYS A 39 6.41 -18.59 -16.26
C LYS A 39 7.25 -18.14 -15.06
N GLY A 40 6.81 -18.41 -13.84
CA GLY A 40 7.50 -18.04 -12.61
C GLY A 40 7.41 -16.54 -12.28
N ILE A 41 8.21 -16.11 -11.30
CA ILE A 41 8.23 -14.71 -10.82
C ILE A 41 8.58 -13.74 -11.96
N ASN A 42 9.58 -14.07 -12.78
CA ASN A 42 10.04 -13.20 -13.88
C ASN A 42 8.93 -13.00 -14.92
N GLY A 43 8.22 -14.06 -15.30
CA GLY A 43 7.13 -13.95 -16.26
C GLY A 43 5.93 -13.15 -15.73
N MET A 44 5.72 -13.14 -14.42
CA MET A 44 4.75 -12.25 -13.79
C MET A 44 5.28 -10.80 -13.81
N THR A 45 6.51 -10.52 -13.36
CA THR A 45 7.07 -9.15 -13.23
C THR A 45 7.21 -8.41 -14.54
N ASP A 46 7.54 -9.15 -15.60
CA ASP A 46 7.78 -8.58 -16.92
C ASP A 46 6.47 -8.22 -17.62
N ASN A 47 5.33 -8.71 -17.14
CA ASN A 47 4.02 -8.37 -17.66
C ASN A 47 3.68 -6.91 -17.29
N PRO A 48 3.41 -6.01 -18.27
CA PRO A 48 3.00 -4.62 -18.01
C PRO A 48 1.81 -4.48 -17.05
N LEU A 49 0.96 -5.51 -17.01
CA LEU A 49 -0.22 -5.59 -16.18
C LEU A 49 0.14 -5.67 -14.68
N TRP A 50 1.32 -6.20 -14.32
CA TRP A 50 1.87 -6.12 -12.96
C TRP A 50 2.09 -4.66 -12.55
N PHE A 51 2.75 -3.87 -13.39
CA PHE A 51 3.07 -2.48 -13.06
C PHE A 51 1.80 -1.67 -12.83
N VAL A 52 0.80 -1.85 -13.69
CA VAL A 52 -0.52 -1.21 -13.53
C VAL A 52 -1.14 -1.62 -12.19
N PHE A 53 -1.12 -2.91 -11.85
CA PHE A 53 -1.65 -3.43 -10.59
C PHE A 53 -0.95 -2.84 -9.35
N ILE A 54 0.38 -2.76 -9.35
CA ILE A 54 1.13 -2.22 -8.22
C ILE A 54 0.84 -0.73 -8.04
N ILE A 55 0.88 0.05 -9.12
CA ILE A 55 0.61 1.50 -9.06
C ILE A 55 -0.82 1.76 -8.56
N THR A 56 -1.82 1.07 -9.09
CA THR A 56 -3.21 1.25 -8.66
C THR A 56 -3.41 0.85 -7.20
N THR A 57 -2.74 -0.22 -6.75
CA THR A 57 -2.79 -0.66 -5.36
C THR A 57 -2.13 0.37 -4.42
N ILE A 58 -0.98 0.92 -4.79
CA ILE A 58 -0.30 1.98 -4.02
C ILE A 58 -1.21 3.21 -3.88
N VAL A 59 -1.76 3.69 -5.00
CA VAL A 59 -2.66 4.86 -4.99
C VAL A 59 -3.89 4.58 -4.13
N THR A 60 -4.52 3.42 -4.32
CA THR A 60 -5.69 3.02 -3.52
C THR A 60 -5.37 2.95 -2.02
N ALA A 61 -4.19 2.45 -1.65
CA ALA A 61 -3.74 2.40 -0.26
C ALA A 61 -3.62 3.81 0.34
N TYR A 62 -2.98 4.76 -0.37
CA TYR A 62 -2.85 6.15 0.09
C TYR A 62 -4.20 6.87 0.21
N LEU A 63 -5.13 6.66 -0.73
CA LEU A 63 -6.49 7.20 -0.65
C LEU A 63 -7.27 6.61 0.52
N SER A 64 -7.17 5.29 0.72
CA SER A 64 -7.85 4.59 1.82
C SER A 64 -7.32 5.05 3.17
N MET A 65 -6.02 5.30 3.25
CA MET A 65 -5.35 5.80 4.44
C MET A 65 -5.82 7.21 4.84
N ASN A 66 -6.01 8.10 3.87
CA ASN A 66 -6.59 9.42 4.09
C ASN A 66 -8.00 9.32 4.73
N ILE A 67 -8.89 8.54 4.09
CA ILE A 67 -10.26 8.32 4.59
C ILE A 67 -10.26 7.65 5.98
N SER A 68 -9.35 6.71 6.20
CA SER A 68 -9.23 5.99 7.47
C SER A 68 -8.84 6.92 8.63
N VAL A 69 -7.93 7.88 8.40
CA VAL A 69 -7.56 8.87 9.42
C VAL A 69 -8.74 9.76 9.77
N ASP A 70 -9.51 10.19 8.77
CA ASP A 70 -10.71 11.02 9.01
C ASP A 70 -11.76 10.29 9.84
N HIS A 71 -11.94 8.98 9.63
CA HIS A 71 -12.86 8.13 10.41
C HIS A 71 -12.31 7.66 11.77
N GLU A 72 -11.07 7.98 12.16
CA GLU A 72 -10.57 7.68 13.51
C GLU A 72 -11.39 8.48 14.55
N GLY A 73 -12.16 7.79 15.41
CA GLY A 73 -13.10 8.43 16.34
C GLY A 73 -12.46 9.16 17.54
N GLU A 74 -11.24 8.80 17.94
CA GLU A 74 -10.49 9.50 19.00
C GLU A 74 -9.28 10.25 18.44
N LYS A 75 -8.96 11.41 19.03
CA LYS A 75 -7.71 12.16 18.75
C LYS A 75 -6.51 11.30 19.15
N LYS A 76 -5.96 10.52 18.21
CA LYS A 76 -4.69 9.80 18.42
C LYS A 76 -3.54 10.80 18.37
N ASP A 77 -2.65 10.70 19.34
CA ASP A 77 -1.41 11.47 19.35
C ASP A 77 -0.55 11.05 18.13
N PRO A 78 -0.26 11.98 17.19
CA PRO A 78 0.44 11.67 15.96
C PRO A 78 1.87 11.21 16.25
N LYS A 79 2.49 11.69 17.33
CA LYS A 79 3.85 11.32 17.74
C LYS A 79 3.89 9.90 18.31
N LYS A 80 2.88 9.49 19.09
CA LYS A 80 2.79 8.11 19.60
C LYS A 80 2.56 7.12 18.47
N GLY A 81 1.65 7.43 17.54
CA GLY A 81 1.41 6.61 16.35
C GLY A 81 2.66 6.44 15.49
N LEU A 82 3.37 7.54 15.19
CA LEU A 82 4.62 7.49 14.41
C LEU A 82 5.66 6.58 15.08
N LYS A 83 5.87 6.70 16.40
CA LYS A 83 6.83 5.85 17.13
C LYS A 83 6.51 4.37 16.99
N ILE A 84 5.24 3.97 17.14
CA ILE A 84 4.82 2.57 17.00
C ILE A 84 5.10 2.07 15.58
N HIS A 85 4.67 2.81 14.56
CA HIS A 85 4.89 2.41 13.17
C HIS A 85 6.39 2.36 12.81
N LEU A 86 7.20 3.27 13.34
CA LEU A 86 8.64 3.27 13.14
C LEU A 86 9.32 2.06 13.81
N ILE A 87 8.92 1.71 15.04
CA ILE A 87 9.42 0.53 15.76
C ILE A 87 9.10 -0.74 14.97
N VAL A 88 7.88 -0.85 14.44
CA VAL A 88 7.47 -2.00 13.61
C VAL A 88 8.31 -2.06 12.33
N LEU A 89 8.55 -0.93 11.66
CA LEU A 89 9.38 -0.89 10.45
C LEU A 89 10.82 -1.32 10.74
N VAL A 90 11.42 -0.82 11.82
CA VAL A 90 12.78 -1.20 12.24
C VAL A 90 12.82 -2.69 12.59
N SER A 91 11.81 -3.22 13.29
CA SER A 91 11.71 -4.65 13.61
C SER A 91 11.70 -5.52 12.35
N ILE A 92 10.95 -5.13 11.31
CA ILE A 92 10.93 -5.83 10.02
C ILE A 92 12.31 -5.78 9.34
N CYS A 93 12.97 -4.63 9.35
CA CYS A 93 14.31 -4.46 8.76
C CYS A 93 15.37 -5.29 9.48
N VAL A 94 15.31 -5.37 10.81
CA VAL A 94 16.22 -6.19 11.61
C VAL A 94 15.97 -7.67 11.35
N THR A 95 14.70 -8.09 11.34
CA THR A 95 14.33 -9.49 11.09
C THR A 95 14.78 -9.93 9.69
N SER A 96 14.61 -9.10 8.66
CA SER A 96 15.09 -9.41 7.32
C SER A 96 16.62 -9.43 7.23
N ALA A 97 17.32 -8.52 7.90
CA ALA A 97 18.78 -8.51 7.93
C ALA A 97 19.38 -9.76 8.60
N ILE A 98 18.69 -10.36 9.57
CA ILE A 98 19.12 -11.60 10.23
C ILE A 98 18.75 -12.84 9.39
N LEU A 99 17.61 -12.80 8.69
CA LEU A 99 17.11 -13.94 7.92
C LEU A 99 17.83 -14.12 6.58
N LEU A 100 18.17 -13.02 5.89
CA LEU A 100 18.78 -13.08 4.55
C LEU A 100 20.14 -13.83 4.51
N PRO A 101 21.06 -13.67 5.47
CA PRO A 101 22.32 -14.43 5.51
C PRO A 101 22.16 -15.93 5.75
N LEU A 102 21.01 -16.39 6.27
CA LEU A 102 20.74 -17.82 6.49
C LEU A 102 20.38 -18.54 5.19
N ILE A 103 20.14 -17.79 4.11
CA ILE A 103 19.83 -18.31 2.78
C ILE A 103 21.11 -18.16 1.95
N ASP A 104 21.81 -19.27 1.71
CA ASP A 104 23.17 -19.35 1.11
C ASP A 104 23.34 -18.65 -0.26
N GLU A 105 22.25 -18.19 -0.87
CA GLU A 105 22.25 -17.54 -2.19
C GLU A 105 22.49 -16.02 -2.16
N PHE A 106 22.50 -15.36 -0.99
CA PHE A 106 22.61 -13.90 -0.92
C PHE A 106 24.03 -13.37 -0.67
N ASN A 107 24.50 -12.54 -1.61
CA ASN A 107 25.71 -11.73 -1.44
C ASN A 107 25.58 -10.74 -0.27
N ILE A 108 26.71 -10.39 0.37
CA ILE A 108 26.79 -9.40 1.47
C ILE A 108 26.14 -8.05 1.09
N ILE A 109 26.25 -7.66 -0.18
CA ILE A 109 25.63 -6.44 -0.73
C ILE A 109 24.10 -6.53 -0.69
N ASN A 110 23.52 -7.69 -1.00
CA ASN A 110 22.06 -7.89 -1.00
C ASN A 110 21.50 -7.91 0.42
N VAL A 111 22.27 -8.47 1.38
CA VAL A 111 21.94 -8.47 2.81
C VAL A 111 21.76 -7.04 3.35
N LEU A 112 22.52 -6.07 2.83
CA LEU A 112 22.38 -4.66 3.24
C LEU A 112 21.34 -3.89 2.39
N LEU A 113 21.31 -4.12 1.07
CA LEU A 113 20.43 -3.39 0.16
C LEU A 113 18.95 -3.68 0.41
N ILE A 114 18.58 -4.94 0.61
CA ILE A 114 17.16 -5.34 0.73
C ILE A 114 16.50 -4.70 1.96
N PRO A 115 17.08 -4.76 3.18
CA PRO A 115 16.54 -4.02 4.33
C PRO A 115 16.54 -2.51 4.13
N GLY A 116 17.55 -1.96 3.43
CA GLY A 116 17.61 -0.54 3.09
C GLY A 116 16.44 -0.08 2.22
N ILE A 117 16.08 -0.87 1.20
CA ILE A 117 14.93 -0.59 0.33
C ILE A 117 13.63 -0.64 1.14
N PHE A 118 13.44 -1.65 1.98
CA PHE A 118 12.27 -1.73 2.86
C PHE A 118 12.15 -0.52 3.80
N PHE A 119 13.28 -0.06 4.35
CA PHE A 119 13.32 1.10 5.21
C PHE A 119 12.87 2.38 4.48
N VAL A 120 13.42 2.64 3.28
CA VAL A 120 13.06 3.82 2.48
C VAL A 120 11.60 3.76 2.01
N CYS A 121 11.16 2.61 1.49
CA CYS A 121 9.79 2.42 1.04
C CYS A 121 8.76 2.50 2.18
N GLY A 122 9.11 1.99 3.37
CA GLY A 122 8.24 2.04 4.55
C GLY A 122 8.18 3.42 5.21
N LEU A 123 9.24 4.23 5.10
CA LEU A 123 9.27 5.59 5.64
C LEU A 123 8.22 6.51 5.00
N ALA A 124 8.08 6.46 3.67
CA ALA A 124 7.15 7.32 2.93
C ALA A 124 5.68 7.25 3.45
N PRO A 125 5.04 6.08 3.57
CA PRO A 125 3.68 5.97 4.09
C PRO A 125 3.58 6.34 5.57
N ILE A 126 4.61 6.06 6.39
CA ILE A 126 4.60 6.44 7.82
C ILE A 126 4.63 7.96 7.99
N LEU A 127 5.48 8.65 7.21
CA LEU A 127 5.57 10.11 7.22
C LEU A 127 4.27 10.73 6.70
N TYR A 128 3.68 10.15 5.66
CA TYR A 128 2.37 10.58 5.16
C TYR A 128 1.28 10.42 6.22
N LEU A 129 1.23 9.29 6.93
CA LEU A 129 0.29 9.08 8.04
C LEU A 129 0.41 10.14 9.12
N TYR A 130 1.65 10.45 9.49
CA TYR A 130 1.95 11.44 10.51
C TYR A 130 1.46 12.83 10.09
N ARG A 131 1.68 13.22 8.84
CA ARG A 131 1.17 14.49 8.29
C ARG A 131 -0.35 14.53 8.32
N LEU A 132 -1.03 13.45 7.93
CA LEU A 132 -2.50 13.39 7.97
C LEU A 132 -3.05 13.53 9.39
N ARG A 133 -2.51 12.77 10.35
CA ARG A 133 -2.95 12.86 11.76
C ARG A 133 -2.64 14.22 12.38
N LYS A 134 -1.49 14.81 12.06
CA LYS A 134 -1.13 16.15 12.52
C LYS A 134 -2.12 17.19 12.00
N LYS A 135 -2.41 17.17 10.69
CA LYS A 135 -3.38 18.07 10.06
C LYS A 135 -4.78 17.94 10.69
N LYS A 136 -5.28 16.70 10.86
CA LYS A 136 -6.58 16.46 11.50
C LYS A 136 -6.65 17.05 12.91
N ASN A 137 -5.59 16.94 13.70
CA ASN A 137 -5.57 17.49 15.05
C ASN A 137 -5.57 19.02 15.07
N GLU A 138 -4.87 19.67 14.13
CA GLU A 138 -4.91 21.14 13.94
C GLU A 138 -6.30 21.61 13.51
N ASP A 139 -6.98 20.87 12.63
CA ASP A 139 -8.35 21.20 12.16
C ASP A 139 -9.42 20.99 13.26
N THR A 140 -9.10 20.26 14.34
CA THR A 140 -10.03 19.94 15.45
C THR A 140 -9.69 20.72 16.74
N GLU A 141 -8.67 21.58 16.74
CA GLU A 141 -8.38 22.56 17.81
C GLU A 141 -9.00 23.92 17.49
#